data_AF-A0A4S4F527-F1
#
_entry.id   AF-A0A4S4F527-F1
#
_cell.length_a   1.000
_cell.length_b   1.000
_cell.length_c   1.000
_cell.angle_alpha   90.00
_cell.angle_beta   90.00
_cell.angle_gamma   90.00
#
_symmetry.space_group_name_H-M   'P 1'
#
loop_
_entity.id
_entity.type
_entity.pdbx_description
1 polymer ?
#
loop_
_entity_poly.entity_id
_entity_poly.type
_entity_poly.pdbx_seq_one_letter_code
_entity_poly.pdbx_strand_id
1 'polypeptide(L)'
;MEMCGRIWQWVLRLGAWQVAAVLVLLVAGGACMAVARRLARPSYDSYGPGGSRAVKVATAGALWLLGGVLCVGSLVCLAAVFAPLVHL
;
A
#
# COMPACT_ATOMS: atom_id res chain seq x y z
N MET A 1 -21.74 -9.81 -0.07
CA MET A 1 -20.98 -9.80 1.21
C MET A 1 -20.08 -11.03 1.41
N GLU A 2 -20.29 -12.11 0.65
CA GLU A 2 -19.55 -13.37 0.82
C GLU A 2 -18.04 -13.28 0.50
N MET A 3 -17.64 -12.43 -0.47
CA MET A 3 -16.23 -12.22 -0.78
C MET A 3 -15.45 -11.53 0.34
N CYS A 4 -16.01 -10.46 0.95
CA CYS A 4 -15.37 -9.78 2.07
C CYS A 4 -15.21 -10.69 3.29
N GLY A 5 -16.23 -11.51 3.60
CA GLY A 5 -16.14 -12.49 4.68
C GLY A 5 -15.07 -13.55 4.43
N ARG A 6 -14.93 -14.00 3.18
CA ARG A 6 -13.88 -14.98 2.81
C ARG A 6 -12.48 -14.38 2.95
N ILE A 7 -12.28 -13.14 2.49
CA ILE A 7 -11.00 -12.43 2.62
C ILE A 7 -10.66 -12.23 4.11
N TRP A 8 -11.63 -11.84 4.93
CA TRP A 8 -11.46 -11.67 6.38
C TRP A 8 -11.02 -12.97 7.07
N GLN A 9 -11.65 -14.10 6.76
CA GLN A 9 -11.26 -15.41 7.30
C GLN A 9 -9.83 -15.81 6.90
N TRP A 10 -9.40 -15.49 5.68
CA TRP A 10 -8.02 -15.67 5.25
C TRP A 10 -7.04 -14.80 6.06
N VAL A 11 -7.40 -13.56 6.33
CA VAL A 11 -6.59 -12.64 7.13
C VAL A 11 -6.50 -13.12 8.58
N LEU A 12 -7.57 -13.63 9.17
CA LEU A 12 -7.56 -14.20 10.53
C LEU A 12 -6.69 -15.47 10.63
N ARG A 13 -6.64 -16.29 9.58
CA ARG A 13 -5.81 -17.50 9.53
C ARG A 13 -4.30 -17.26 9.55
N LEU A 14 -3.84 -16.03 9.32
CA LEU A 14 -2.41 -15.68 9.34
C LEU A 14 -1.79 -15.77 10.75
N GLY A 15 -2.58 -15.61 11.82
CA GLY A 15 -2.10 -15.75 13.21
C GLY A 15 -0.80 -14.98 13.48
N ALA A 16 0.25 -15.68 13.94
CA ALA A 16 1.57 -15.08 14.24
C ALA A 16 2.24 -14.39 13.03
N TRP A 17 1.90 -14.78 11.80
CA TRP A 17 2.43 -14.16 10.58
C TRP A 17 1.77 -12.82 10.26
N GLN A 18 0.68 -12.43 10.93
CA GLN A 18 0.04 -11.13 10.72
C GLN A 18 0.98 -9.97 11.03
N VAL A 19 1.77 -10.05 12.11
CA VAL A 19 2.69 -8.96 12.49
C VAL A 19 3.76 -8.76 11.41
N ALA A 20 4.34 -9.85 10.93
CA ALA A 20 5.29 -9.82 9.82
C ALA A 20 4.65 -9.29 8.53
N ALA A 21 3.42 -9.73 8.21
CA ALA A 21 2.68 -9.27 7.04
C ALA A 21 2.37 -7.77 7.10
N VAL A 22 1.91 -7.26 8.25
CA VAL A 22 1.68 -5.83 8.50
C VAL A 22 2.96 -5.04 8.29
N LEU A 23 4.08 -5.48 8.90
CA LEU A 23 5.38 -4.81 8.75
C LEU A 23 5.83 -4.75 7.29
N VAL A 24 5.72 -5.85 6.56
CA VAL A 24 6.07 -5.89 5.13
C VAL A 24 5.16 -4.98 4.31
N LEU A 25 3.85 -5.00 4.54
CA LEU A 25 2.89 -4.12 3.87
C LEU A 25 3.18 -2.65 4.15
N LEU A 26 3.52 -2.31 5.39
CA LEU A 26 3.82 -0.94 5.81
C LEU A 26 5.13 -0.43 5.20
N VAL A 27 6.18 -1.27 5.21
CA VAL A 27 7.48 -0.93 4.60
C VAL A 27 7.35 -0.80 3.08
N ALA A 28 6.67 -1.74 2.42
CA ALA A 28 6.46 -1.70 0.97
C ALA A 28 5.56 -0.51 0.57
N GLY A 29 4.49 -0.23 1.31
CA GLY A 29 3.62 0.92 1.08
C GLY A 29 4.34 2.25 1.31
N GLY A 30 5.11 2.35 2.40
CA GLY A 30 5.95 3.50 2.72
C GLY A 30 7.04 3.74 1.68
N ALA A 31 7.71 2.69 1.21
CA ALA A 31 8.70 2.75 0.15
C ALA A 31 8.07 3.23 -1.18
N CYS A 32 6.90 2.70 -1.55
CA CYS A 32 6.17 3.15 -2.73
C CYS A 32 5.83 4.64 -2.66
N MET A 33 5.30 5.12 -1.53
CA MET A 33 5.01 6.55 -1.35
C MET A 33 6.28 7.41 -1.33
N ALA A 34 7.37 6.95 -0.74
CA ALA A 34 8.65 7.66 -0.72
C ALA A 34 9.23 7.79 -2.14
N VAL A 35 9.17 6.73 -2.94
CA VAL A 35 9.58 6.74 -4.36
C VAL A 35 8.65 7.64 -5.17
N ALA A 36 7.33 7.58 -4.96
CA ALA A 36 6.38 8.46 -5.61
C ALA A 36 6.65 9.94 -5.30
N ARG A 37 6.97 10.29 -4.05
CA ARG A 37 7.38 11.66 -3.67
C ARG A 37 8.71 12.07 -4.30
N ARG A 38 9.67 11.15 -4.42
CA ARG A 38 10.94 11.41 -5.12
C ARG A 38 10.74 11.63 -6.61
N LEU A 39 9.83 10.88 -7.25
CA LEU A 39 9.45 11.05 -8.65
C LEU A 39 8.65 12.35 -8.90
N ALA A 40 7.84 12.75 -7.91
CA ALA A 40 7.07 13.99 -7.92
C ALA A 40 7.90 15.24 -7.62
N ARG A 41 9.12 15.10 -7.05
CA ARG A 41 10.03 16.24 -6.92
C ARG A 41 10.35 16.75 -8.32
N PRO A 42 10.26 18.08 -8.55
CA PRO A 42 10.65 18.66 -9.82
C PRO A 42 12.17 18.51 -9.95
N SER A 43 12.61 17.43 -10.60
CA SER A 43 13.97 17.36 -11.12
C SER A 43 14.06 18.44 -12.19
N TYR A 44 14.71 19.55 -11.84
CA TYR A 44 15.20 20.57 -12.77
C TYR A 44 16.35 19.97 -13.58
N ASP A 45 16.11 18.87 -14.29
CA ASP A 45 16.98 18.56 -15.41
C ASP A 45 16.31 17.62 -16.42
N SER A 46 16.18 18.23 -17.60
CA SER A 46 16.36 17.64 -18.91
C SER A 46 15.21 16.85 -19.61
N TYR A 47 14.83 17.44 -20.75
CA TYR A 47 14.40 16.86 -22.04
C TYR A 47 12.90 16.78 -22.43
N GLY A 48 12.52 17.72 -23.30
CA GLY A 48 11.64 17.49 -24.46
C GLY A 48 10.16 17.87 -24.31
N PRO A 49 9.54 18.53 -25.32
CA PRO A 49 8.11 18.83 -25.30
C PRO A 49 7.29 17.54 -25.49
N GLY A 50 6.46 17.20 -24.50
CA GLY A 50 5.26 16.38 -24.72
C GLY A 50 5.19 15.01 -24.03
N GLY A 51 6.21 14.15 -24.14
CA GLY A 51 6.05 12.72 -23.79
C GLY A 51 6.43 12.33 -22.35
N SER A 52 7.53 12.86 -21.83
CA SER A 52 8.18 12.29 -20.63
C SER A 52 7.48 12.70 -19.32
N ARG A 53 6.82 13.86 -19.29
CA ARG A 53 6.14 14.38 -18.09
C ARG A 53 4.86 13.61 -17.76
N ALA A 54 4.07 13.25 -18.78
CA ALA A 54 2.83 12.50 -18.59
C ALA A 54 3.10 11.10 -18.01
N VAL A 55 4.13 10.42 -18.51
CA VAL A 55 4.55 9.11 -17.99
C VAL A 55 5.03 9.20 -16.54
N LYS A 56 5.79 10.24 -16.20
CA LYS A 56 6.30 10.46 -14.83
C LYS A 56 5.18 10.74 -13.83
N VAL A 57 4.18 11.52 -14.24
CA VAL A 57 2.98 11.80 -13.42
C VAL A 57 2.10 10.57 -13.29
N ALA A 58 1.88 9.81 -14.37
CA ALA A 58 1.11 8.58 -14.33
C ALA A 58 1.76 7.52 -13.43
N THR A 59 3.07 7.35 -13.50
CA THR A 59 3.81 6.42 -12.64
C THR A 59 3.86 6.89 -11.18
N ALA A 60 4.05 8.18 -10.91
CA ALA A 60 3.96 8.71 -9.55
C ALA A 60 2.56 8.52 -8.95
N GLY A 61 1.51 8.73 -9.74
CA GLY A 61 0.12 8.47 -9.35
C GLY A 61 -0.16 7.00 -9.08
N ALA A 62 0.31 6.10 -9.96
CA ALA A 62 0.17 4.66 -9.79
C ALA A 62 0.88 4.16 -8.51
N LEU A 63 2.09 4.61 -8.22
CA LEU A 63 2.79 4.26 -6.97
C LEU A 63 2.08 4.81 -5.73
N TRP A 64 1.45 5.99 -5.82
CA TRP A 64 0.66 6.55 -4.73
C TRP A 64 -0.58 5.71 -4.44
N LEU A 65 -1.32 5.31 -5.47
CA LEU A 65 -2.49 4.43 -5.34
C LEU A 65 -2.09 3.07 -4.77
N LEU A 66 -1.02 2.49 -5.30
CA LEU A 66 -0.51 1.21 -4.83
C LEU A 66 -0.07 1.29 -3.36
N GLY A 67 0.71 2.31 -2.99
CA GLY A 67 1.07 2.57 -1.59
C GLY A 67 -0.14 2.78 -0.68
N GLY A 68 -1.18 3.46 -1.16
CA GLY A 68 -2.44 3.64 -0.44
C GLY A 68 -3.17 2.32 -0.18
N VAL A 69 -3.28 1.46 -1.21
CA VAL A 69 -3.90 0.12 -1.08
C VAL A 69 -3.12 -0.76 -0.09
N LEU A 70 -1.79 -0.74 -0.15
CA LEU A 70 -0.96 -1.46 0.83
C LEU A 70 -1.17 -0.93 2.26
N CYS A 71 -1.27 0.39 2.43
CA CYS A 71 -1.59 0.99 3.73
C CYS A 71 -2.96 0.53 4.26
N VAL A 72 -4.00 0.53 3.42
CA VAL A 72 -5.33 0.03 3.80
C VAL A 72 -5.26 -1.45 4.17
N GLY A 73 -4.54 -2.27 3.38
CA GLY A 73 -4.30 -3.68 3.69
C GLY A 73 -3.58 -3.88 5.04
N SER A 74 -2.62 -3.01 5.36
CA SER A 74 -1.91 -3.03 6.64
C SER A 74 -2.86 -2.73 7.82
N LEU A 75 -3.79 -1.79 7.66
CA LEU A 75 -4.81 -1.46 8.67
C LEU A 75 -5.80 -2.61 8.88
N VAL A 76 -6.19 -3.31 7.79
CA VAL A 76 -7.07 -4.49 7.88
C VAL A 76 -6.36 -5.63 8.61
N CYS A 77 -5.08 -5.86 8.32
CA CYS A 77 -4.30 -6.87 9.04
C CYS A 77 -4.11 -6.48 10.51
N LEU A 78 -3.88 -5.20 10.80
CA LEU A 78 -3.81 -4.69 12.17
C LEU A 78 -5.14 -4.92 12.91
N ALA A 79 -6.27 -4.60 12.29
CA ALA A 79 -7.59 -4.84 12.86
C ALA A 79 -7.82 -6.34 13.14
N ALA A 80 -7.33 -7.22 12.28
CA ALA A 80 -7.42 -8.66 12.45
C ALA A 80 -6.54 -9.20 13.60
N VAL A 81 -5.43 -8.52 13.94
CA VAL A 81 -4.65 -8.83 15.16
C VAL A 81 -5.46 -8.54 16.42
N PHE A 82 -6.25 -7.47 16.40
CA PHE A 82 -7.09 -7.08 17.54
C PHE A 82 -8.43 -7.82 17.58
N ALA A 83 -8.90 -8.42 16.47
CA ALA A 83 -10.15 -9.18 16.42
C ALA A 83 -10.38 -10.15 17.61
N PRO A 84 -9.41 -11.00 18.03
CA PRO A 84 -9.58 -11.86 19.19
C PRO A 84 -9.74 -11.11 20.53
N LEU A 85 -9.23 -9.87 20.64
CA LEU A 85 -9.37 -9.03 21.85
C LEU A 85 -10.73 -8.35 21.94
N VAL A 86 -11.43 -8.13 20.80
CA VAL A 86 -12.73 -7.46 20.76
C VAL A 86 -13.91 -8.45 20.84
N HIS A 87 -13.66 -9.75 21.05
CA HIS A 87 -14.69 -10.80 21.06
C HIS A 87 -15.58 -10.77 19.79
N LEU A 88 -14.95 -10.59 18.61
CA LEU A 88 -15.60 -10.68 17.30
C LEU A 88 -15.56 -12.11 16.75
#